data_AF-A0A6B2QCH2-F1
#
_entry.id   AF-A0A6B2QCH2-F1
#
_cell.length_a   1.000
_cell.length_b   1.000
_cell.length_c   1.000
_cell.angle_alpha   90.00
_cell.angle_beta   90.00
_cell.angle_gamma   90.00
#
_symmetry.space_group_name_H-M   'P 1'
#
loop_
_entity.id
_entity.type
_entity.pdbx_description
1 polymer ?
#
loop_
_entity_poly.entity_id
_entity_poly.type
_entity_poly.pdbx_seq_one_letter_code
_entity_poly.pdbx_strand_id
1 'polypeptide(L)'
;MTDLNKLRSEFEAQHSDKVFKIVKFDEATNAYCLHDHLPLTEINLSALAEINYGWDLWQKAKAQSVPEGYCLVPKEIPDSVVSCLENSGFHWGDGTRDHYTPIYSLMVEVASGSGAEQ
;
A
#
# COMPACT_ATOMS: atom_id res chain seq x y z
N MET A 1 -4.73 -3.58 -3.78
CA MET A 1 -3.31 -3.84 -4.09
C MET A 1 -2.56 -2.56 -3.77
N THR A 2 -1.72 -2.57 -2.73
CA THR A 2 -0.94 -1.39 -2.37
C THR A 2 -0.03 -1.07 -3.54
N ASP A 3 -0.05 0.18 -4.01
CA ASP A 3 0.89 0.65 -5.01
C ASP A 3 2.31 0.44 -4.48
N LEU A 4 3.03 -0.54 -5.05
CA LEU A 4 4.36 -0.94 -4.58
C LEU A 4 5.34 0.23 -4.65
N ASN A 5 5.19 1.10 -5.66
CA ASN A 5 6.04 2.29 -5.81
C ASN A 5 5.77 3.30 -4.69
N LYS A 6 4.50 3.48 -4.32
CA LYS A 6 4.14 4.31 -3.17
C LYS A 6 4.68 3.72 -1.86
N LEU A 7 4.51 2.41 -1.65
CA LEU A 7 5.00 1.72 -0.46
C LEU A 7 6.52 1.83 -0.30
N ARG A 8 7.26 1.64 -1.40
CA ARG A 8 8.71 1.83 -1.48
C ARG A 8 9.09 3.27 -1.18
N SER A 9 8.46 4.24 -1.82
CA SER A 9 8.77 5.66 -1.62
C SER A 9 8.60 6.10 -0.16
N GLU A 10 7.55 5.62 0.53
CA GLU A 10 7.33 5.91 1.96
C GLU A 10 8.39 5.24 2.86
N PHE A 11 8.88 4.06 2.49
CA PHE A 11 9.96 3.37 3.20
C PHE A 11 11.29 4.09 3.02
N GLU A 12 11.62 4.48 1.78
CA GLU A 12 12.88 5.14 1.45
C GLU A 12 13.01 6.50 2.13
N ALA A 13 11.90 7.24 2.25
CA ALA A 13 11.85 8.53 2.95
C ALA A 13 12.21 8.46 4.45
N GLN A 14 12.20 7.27 5.07
CA GLN A 14 12.61 7.08 6.47
C GLN A 14 14.10 6.83 6.66
N HIS A 15 14.84 6.66 5.56
CA HIS A 15 16.24 6.32 5.58
C HIS A 15 17.09 7.47 5.05
N SER A 16 18.35 7.51 5.46
CA SER A 16 19.30 8.47 4.89
C SER A 16 19.64 8.08 3.45
N ASP A 17 19.71 9.06 2.56
CA ASP A 17 20.20 8.92 1.17
C ASP A 17 21.55 8.18 1.07
N LYS A 18 22.37 8.21 2.13
CA LYS A 18 23.65 7.49 2.19
C LYS A 18 23.49 5.98 2.00
N VAL A 19 22.40 5.41 2.50
CA VAL A 19 22.12 3.98 2.39
C VAL A 19 21.86 3.58 0.95
N PHE A 20 21.11 4.39 0.20
CA PHE A 20 20.77 4.15 -1.21
C PHE A 20 21.94 4.42 -2.18
N LYS A 21 23.07 4.94 -1.68
CA LYS A 21 24.34 4.90 -2.41
C LYS A 21 24.99 3.51 -2.41
N ILE A 22 24.60 2.65 -1.47
CA ILE A 22 25.12 1.28 -1.31
C ILE A 22 24.18 0.26 -1.95
N VAL A 23 22.87 0.46 -1.79
CA VAL A 23 21.85 -0.46 -2.30
C VAL A 23 20.97 0.19 -3.36
N LYS A 24 20.44 -0.62 -4.27
CA LYS A 24 19.40 -0.27 -5.25
C LYS A 24 18.23 -1.22 -5.09
N PHE A 25 17.03 -0.75 -5.41
CA PHE A 25 15.85 -1.61 -5.41
C PHE A 25 15.79 -2.42 -6.71
N ASP A 26 15.54 -3.72 -6.60
CA ASP A 26 15.27 -4.62 -7.71
C ASP A 26 13.78 -4.97 -7.75
N GLU A 27 13.09 -4.44 -8.76
CA GLU A 27 11.65 -4.64 -8.94
C GLU A 27 11.30 -6.09 -9.27
N ALA A 28 12.20 -6.86 -9.89
CA ALA A 28 11.93 -8.25 -10.25
C ALA A 28 11.87 -9.16 -9.02
N THR A 29 12.69 -8.88 -8.01
CA THR A 29 12.75 -9.64 -6.76
C THR A 29 12.02 -8.98 -5.60
N ASN A 30 11.54 -7.74 -5.78
CA ASN A 30 10.92 -6.92 -4.75
C ASN A 30 11.81 -6.78 -3.49
N ALA A 31 13.11 -6.61 -3.73
CA ALA A 31 14.13 -6.55 -2.68
C ALA A 31 15.24 -5.55 -3.06
N TYR A 32 15.99 -5.11 -2.07
CA TYR A 32 17.21 -4.34 -2.33
C TYR A 32 18.36 -5.28 -2.68
N CYS A 33 19.25 -4.83 -3.56
CA CYS A 33 20.52 -5.48 -3.89
C CYS A 33 21.65 -4.44 -3.88
N LEU A 34 22.91 -4.87 -3.85
CA LEU A 34 24.04 -3.95 -3.94
C LEU A 34 24.10 -3.33 -5.34
N HIS A 35 24.60 -2.09 -5.42
CA HIS A 35 25.00 -1.54 -6.72
C HIS A 35 26.13 -2.39 -7.32
N ASP A 36 26.07 -2.62 -8.64
CA ASP A 36 26.93 -3.61 -9.34
C ASP A 36 28.44 -3.29 -9.23
N HIS A 37 28.79 -2.03 -9.00
CA HIS A 37 30.17 -1.57 -8.89
C HIS A 37 30.75 -1.72 -7.47
N LEU A 38 29.93 -2.07 -6.48
CA LEU A 38 30.37 -2.17 -5.09
C LEU A 38 30.90 -3.57 -4.78
N PRO A 39 32.02 -3.67 -4.05
CA PRO A 39 32.56 -4.97 -3.64
C PRO A 39 31.66 -5.63 -2.58
N LEU A 40 31.68 -6.95 -2.56
CA LEU A 40 31.03 -7.77 -1.53
C LEU A 40 31.84 -7.76 -0.22
N THR A 41 31.88 -6.61 0.43
CA THR A 41 32.50 -6.45 1.76
C THR A 41 31.48 -6.74 2.85
N GLU A 42 31.96 -7.12 4.03
CA GLU A 42 31.11 -7.33 5.22
C GLU A 42 30.24 -6.11 5.54
N ILE A 43 30.81 -4.90 5.42
CA ILE A 43 30.08 -3.64 5.67
C ILE A 43 28.93 -3.46 4.67
N ASN A 44 29.17 -3.67 3.39
CA ASN A 44 28.15 -3.53 2.35
C ASN A 44 27.05 -4.59 2.50
N LEU A 45 27.44 -5.83 2.82
CA LEU A 45 26.51 -6.93 3.05
C LEU A 45 25.67 -6.70 4.32
N SER A 46 26.24 -6.13 5.39
CA SER A 46 25.49 -5.75 6.60
C SER A 46 24.44 -4.68 6.28
N ALA A 47 24.83 -3.62 5.56
CA ALA A 47 23.90 -2.57 5.15
C ALA A 47 22.76 -3.10 4.26
N LEU A 48 23.08 -4.02 3.35
CA LEU A 48 22.09 -4.71 2.52
C LEU A 48 21.11 -5.55 3.36
N ALA A 49 21.64 -6.32 4.31
CA ALA A 49 20.83 -7.17 5.18
C ALA A 49 19.89 -6.34 6.07
N GLU A 50 20.40 -5.26 6.66
CA GLU A 50 19.62 -4.34 7.50
C GLU A 50 18.47 -3.69 6.73
N ILE A 51 18.74 -3.20 5.51
CA ILE A 51 17.69 -2.61 4.67
C ILE A 51 16.63 -3.63 4.27
N ASN A 52 17.04 -4.82 3.84
CA ASN A 52 16.06 -5.84 3.44
C ASN A 52 15.25 -6.35 4.63
N TYR A 53 15.84 -6.43 5.83
CA TYR A 53 15.12 -6.73 7.05
C TYR A 53 14.07 -5.65 7.37
N GLY A 54 14.46 -4.37 7.30
CA GLY A 54 13.53 -3.25 7.47
C GLY A 54 12.41 -3.25 6.42
N TRP A 55 12.75 -3.56 5.17
CA TRP A 55 11.79 -3.62 4.05
C TRP A 55 10.76 -4.73 4.22
N ASP A 56 11.17 -5.93 4.64
CA ASP A 56 10.25 -7.04 4.94
C ASP A 56 9.28 -6.69 6.09
N LEU A 57 9.81 -6.12 7.18
CA LEU A 57 8.97 -5.67 8.30
C LEU A 57 8.01 -4.57 7.90
N TRP A 58 8.45 -3.60 7.10
CA TRP A 58 7.62 -2.51 6.62
C TRP A 58 6.44 -3.02 5.78
N GLN A 59 6.72 -3.93 4.84
CA GLN A 59 5.68 -4.55 4.02
C GLN A 59 4.65 -5.28 4.88
N LYS A 60 5.10 -6.07 5.86
CA LYS A 60 4.21 -6.78 6.80
C LYS A 60 3.37 -5.82 7.64
N ALA A 61 3.99 -4.78 8.20
CA ALA A 61 3.29 -3.78 9.01
C ALA A 61 2.22 -3.03 8.19
N LYS A 62 2.55 -2.63 6.96
CA LYS A 62 1.60 -1.94 6.07
C LYS A 62 0.50 -2.87 5.57
N ALA A 63 0.78 -4.17 5.38
CA ALA A 63 -0.23 -5.16 5.04
C ALA A 63 -1.21 -5.44 6.20
N GLN A 64 -0.74 -5.39 7.46
CA GLN A 64 -1.59 -5.61 8.65
C GLN A 64 -2.50 -4.43 8.99
N SER A 65 -2.45 -3.31 8.27
CA SER A 65 -3.33 -2.16 8.51
C SER A 65 -4.81 -2.41 8.20
N VAL A 66 -5.16 -3.57 7.64
CA VAL A 66 -6.54 -3.96 7.35
C VAL A 66 -6.87 -5.21 8.17
N PRO A 67 -7.70 -5.11 9.22
CA PRO A 67 -8.08 -6.27 10.03
C PRO A 67 -8.74 -7.38 9.21
N GLU A 68 -8.68 -8.61 9.71
CA GLU A 68 -9.36 -9.74 9.06
C GLU A 68 -10.88 -9.48 8.96
N GLY A 69 -11.45 -9.71 7.78
CA GLY A 69 -12.86 -9.40 7.48
C GLY A 69 -13.10 -7.97 6.96
N TYR A 70 -12.06 -7.14 6.87
CA TYR A 70 -12.14 -5.77 6.33
C TYR A 70 -11.47 -5.66 4.97
N CYS A 71 -11.87 -4.66 4.18
CA CYS A 71 -11.20 -4.30 2.94
C CYS A 71 -11.05 -2.78 2.83
N LEU A 72 -9.97 -2.32 2.18
CA LEU A 72 -9.80 -0.91 1.84
C LEU A 72 -10.58 -0.62 0.55
N VAL A 73 -11.56 0.27 0.67
CA VAL A 73 -12.30 0.81 -0.48
C VAL A 73 -11.91 2.27 -0.70
N PRO A 74 -11.72 2.70 -1.96
CA PRO A 74 -11.55 4.11 -2.28
C PRO A 74 -12.71 4.96 -1.75
N LYS A 75 -12.41 6.19 -1.29
CA LYS A 75 -13.42 7.17 -0.85
C LYS A 75 -14.37 7.57 -1.99
N GLU A 76 -13.84 7.66 -3.20
CA GLU A 76 -14.58 7.94 -4.42
C GLU A 76 -14.71 6.66 -5.24
N ILE A 77 -15.89 6.41 -5.80
CA ILE A 77 -16.13 5.22 -6.62
C ILE A 77 -15.36 5.33 -7.95
N PRO A 78 -14.48 4.36 -8.28
CA PRO A 78 -13.80 4.36 -9.58
C PRO A 78 -14.77 4.14 -10.74
N ASP A 79 -14.50 4.75 -11.90
CA ASP A 79 -15.33 4.63 -13.11
C ASP A 79 -15.52 3.18 -13.57
N SER A 80 -14.52 2.34 -13.36
CA SER A 80 -14.60 0.90 -13.65
C SER A 80 -15.65 0.19 -12.79
N VAL A 81 -15.79 0.59 -11.52
CA VAL A 81 -16.80 0.03 -10.62
C VAL A 81 -18.20 0.53 -11.00
N VAL A 82 -18.33 1.81 -11.35
CA VAL A 82 -19.60 2.37 -11.88
C VAL A 82 -20.04 1.59 -13.11
N SER A 83 -19.14 1.40 -14.08
CA SER A 83 -19.40 0.66 -15.32
C SER A 83 -19.85 -0.79 -15.04
N CYS A 84 -19.21 -1.46 -14.07
CA CYS A 84 -19.63 -2.80 -13.65
C CYS A 84 -21.02 -2.81 -13.01
N LEU A 85 -21.32 -1.83 -12.14
CA LEU A 85 -22.61 -1.74 -11.44
C LEU A 85 -23.77 -1.48 -12.40
N GLU A 86 -23.60 -0.54 -13.34
CA GLU A 86 -24.61 -0.20 -14.36
C GLU A 86 -25.00 -1.41 -15.23
N ASN A 87 -24.06 -2.33 -15.46
CA ASN A 87 -24.27 -3.55 -16.24
C ASN A 87 -24.60 -4.78 -15.38
N SER A 88 -24.83 -4.59 -14.07
CA SER A 88 -25.13 -5.66 -13.12
C SER A 88 -26.59 -5.62 -12.65
N GLY A 89 -27.04 -6.69 -12.00
CA GLY A 89 -28.33 -6.69 -11.28
C GLY A 89 -28.37 -5.76 -10.06
N PHE A 90 -27.25 -5.12 -9.72
CA PHE A 90 -27.13 -4.13 -8.65
C PHE A 90 -27.14 -2.69 -9.18
N HIS A 91 -27.58 -2.45 -10.42
CA HIS A 91 -27.77 -1.09 -10.93
C HIS A 91 -28.84 -0.35 -10.09
N TRP A 92 -28.64 0.92 -9.75
CA TRP A 92 -29.59 1.68 -8.93
C TRP A 92 -30.34 2.75 -9.73
N GLY A 93 -30.44 2.55 -11.05
CA GLY A 93 -31.02 3.52 -11.98
C GLY A 93 -30.01 4.56 -12.46
N ASP A 94 -30.53 5.66 -12.99
CA ASP A 94 -29.73 6.84 -13.35
C ASP A 94 -29.11 7.45 -12.08
N GLY A 95 -27.79 7.60 -12.06
CA GLY A 95 -27.08 8.12 -10.88
C GLY A 95 -26.52 7.04 -9.93
N THR A 96 -26.18 5.84 -10.43
CA THR A 96 -25.49 4.80 -9.63
C THR A 96 -24.26 5.33 -8.87
N ARG A 97 -23.53 6.30 -9.44
CA ARG A 97 -22.42 7.00 -8.76
C ARG A 97 -22.88 7.81 -7.54
N ASP A 98 -24.03 8.48 -7.63
CA ASP A 98 -24.53 9.43 -6.62
C ASP A 98 -24.94 8.72 -5.33
N HIS A 99 -25.24 7.43 -5.42
CA HIS A 99 -25.58 6.61 -4.27
C HIS A 99 -24.38 6.07 -3.48
N TYR A 100 -23.18 6.05 -4.07
CA TYR A 100 -21.99 5.51 -3.39
C TYR A 100 -21.49 6.41 -2.26
N THR A 101 -21.38 7.72 -2.52
CA THR A 101 -20.84 8.69 -1.54
C THR A 101 -21.64 8.72 -0.23
N PRO A 102 -22.99 8.75 -0.25
CA PRO A 102 -23.79 8.64 0.98
C PRO A 102 -23.55 7.35 1.75
N ILE A 103 -23.42 6.21 1.07
CA ILE A 103 -23.19 4.91 1.71
C ILE A 103 -21.82 4.84 2.36
N TYR A 104 -20.78 5.29 1.65
CA TYR A 104 -19.44 5.39 2.22
C TYR A 104 -19.45 6.27 3.47
N SER A 105 -20.11 7.43 3.41
CA SER A 105 -20.23 8.36 4.54
C SER A 105 -20.93 7.72 5.74
N LEU A 106 -22.03 7.00 5.52
CA LEU A 106 -22.75 6.27 6.56
C LEU A 106 -21.90 5.17 7.20
N MET A 107 -21.17 4.39 6.39
CA MET A 107 -20.27 3.35 6.92
C MET A 107 -19.16 3.95 7.78
N VAL A 108 -18.59 5.09 7.37
CA VAL A 108 -17.59 5.82 8.16
C VAL A 108 -18.18 6.35 9.46
N GLU A 109 -19.35 6.99 9.43
CA GLU A 109 -20.01 7.52 10.63
C GLU A 109 -20.29 6.43 11.66
N VAL A 110 -20.84 5.29 11.23
CA VAL A 110 -21.10 4.14 12.09
C VAL A 110 -19.81 3.55 12.66
N ALA A 111 -18.76 3.43 11.83
CA ALA A 111 -17.47 2.93 12.28
C ALA A 111 -16.85 3.84 13.36
N SER A 112 -16.83 5.16 13.14
CA SER A 112 -16.28 6.12 14.10
C SER A 112 -17.11 6.23 15.39
N GLY A 113 -18.43 6.01 15.34
CA GLY A 113 -19.27 5.96 16.54
C GLY A 113 -19.12 4.67 17.37
N SER A 114 -18.62 3.60 16.77
CA SER A 114 -18.52 2.27 17.40
C SER A 114 -17.27 2.04 18.24
N GLY A 115 -16.30 2.95 18.22
CA GLY A 115 -15.03 2.79 18.94
C GLY A 115 -14.11 1.71 18.33
N ALA A 116 -14.38 1.23 17.11
CA ALA A 116 -13.57 0.25 16.39
C ALA A 116 -12.23 0.81 15.86
N GLU A 117 -11.79 1.97 16.36
CA GLU A 117 -10.55 2.65 15.97
C GLU A 117 -9.33 2.25 16.82
N GLN A 118 -9.36 1.13 17.56
CA GLN A 118 -8.23 0.67 18.38
C GLN A 118 -7.47 -0.50 17.76
#